data_AF-A0A374VWF3-F1
#
_entry.id   AF-A0A374VWF3-F1
#
_cell.length_a   1.000
_cell.length_b   1.000
_cell.length_c   1.000
_cell.angle_alpha   90.00
_cell.angle_beta   90.00
_cell.angle_gamma   90.00
#
_symmetry.space_group_name_H-M   'P 1'
#
loop_
_entity.id
_entity.type
_entity.pdbx_description
1 polymer ?
#
loop_
_entity_poly.entity_id
_entity_poly.type
_entity_poly.pdbx_seq_one_letter_code
_entity_poly.pdbx_strand_id
1 'polypeptide(L)'
;MKKQVYNPFLPIYECVPDGEPHVFGDRVYLYGSHDKEGGETFCMLDYTTYSAPVTDLSDWRCEGTIYRADQDPAYPTDRKFMYAPDVVQGNDGRFYLYYCMSGRAGFGGYNGPISVAVSDSPAGPFRYLGFVHYPDGSPMLNYICFDPGVINDDGTIRIYYGTWSDEALDKDFPNHEKAIQAVMQRYHKSRNEVLQTEGSVMGPCTVTVGDDMLTVTSEPRHIIPAYTIGTSFEEHPFFEASSIRKIGGKYYFIYSSWQNHELCYATSDLPDRDFVFGGTIVSNGDVGYHGRSEKDRLNMTGTTHGSIECINGQWYVFYHRLTHKSDYSRQACAEPITILPDGSIPQVEITSCGLNGKPLHGTGTYPAVIACNITNGHMPHGSNKIYTDSFPNATHCGEDRFIGEIQDGTMLGYKYFAFSGAKEIGVQYRGSCNGKFVVSDNMDGKNIVAEIPVAPADAWTESRAPLHISDGTHPLYLFYRGDGEAAVKELYLA
;
A
#
# COMPACT_ATOMS: atom_id res chain seq x y z
N MET A 1 16.45 16.43 -8.79
CA MET A 1 15.21 16.07 -9.49
C MET A 1 14.98 17.04 -10.64
N LYS A 2 14.72 16.50 -11.84
CA LYS A 2 14.49 17.30 -13.06
C LYS A 2 13.03 17.76 -13.22
N LYS A 3 12.08 17.04 -12.61
CA LYS A 3 10.65 17.36 -12.53
C LYS A 3 10.14 17.12 -11.10
N GLN A 4 8.98 17.67 -10.76
CA GLN A 4 8.31 17.31 -9.51
C GLN A 4 7.70 15.92 -9.64
N VAL A 5 7.72 15.19 -8.53
CA VAL A 5 6.91 13.98 -8.31
C VAL A 5 5.93 14.29 -7.18
N TYR A 6 4.84 13.55 -7.10
CA TYR A 6 3.81 13.70 -6.07
C TYR A 6 3.21 12.34 -5.80
N ASN A 7 2.50 12.15 -4.69
CA ASN A 7 1.72 10.92 -4.49
C ASN A 7 0.38 11.01 -5.24
N PRO A 8 -0.04 9.95 -5.94
CA PRO A 8 0.69 8.69 -6.19
C PRO A 8 1.87 8.95 -7.15
N PHE A 9 3.01 8.30 -6.90
CA PHE A 9 4.28 8.64 -7.58
C PHE A 9 4.46 7.99 -8.96
N LEU A 10 3.64 6.99 -9.27
CA LEU A 10 3.50 6.42 -10.60
C LEU A 10 2.51 7.23 -11.44
N PRO A 11 2.39 6.99 -12.77
CA PRO A 11 1.36 7.63 -13.58
C PRO A 11 -0.02 7.48 -12.93
N ILE A 12 -0.86 8.53 -12.97
CA ILE A 12 -2.10 8.61 -12.18
C ILE A 12 -3.18 7.56 -12.53
N TYR A 13 -3.00 6.81 -13.61
CA TYR A 13 -3.85 5.70 -14.02
C TYR A 13 -3.30 4.34 -13.57
N GLU A 14 -2.03 4.30 -13.16
CA GLU A 14 -1.31 3.08 -12.82
C GLU A 14 -1.67 2.64 -11.41
N CYS A 15 -2.04 1.37 -11.26
CA CYS A 15 -2.46 0.78 -10.01
C CYS A 15 -1.55 -0.42 -9.67
N VAL A 16 -0.37 -0.13 -9.13
CA VAL A 16 0.60 -1.11 -8.63
C VAL A 16 0.61 -1.06 -7.09
N PRO A 17 -0.30 -1.79 -6.41
CA PRO A 17 -0.28 -1.91 -4.96
C PRO A 17 0.71 -2.98 -4.50
N ASP A 18 0.71 -3.24 -3.19
CA ASP A 18 1.57 -4.25 -2.57
C ASP A 18 3.05 -3.97 -2.91
N GLY A 19 3.41 -2.68 -2.85
CA GLY A 19 4.66 -2.16 -3.36
C GLY A 19 5.85 -2.52 -2.48
N GLU A 20 6.73 -3.36 -3.01
CA GLU A 20 7.94 -3.85 -2.39
C GLU A 20 9.17 -3.27 -3.13
N PRO A 21 9.76 -2.19 -2.58
CA PRO A 21 10.88 -1.48 -3.18
C PRO A 21 12.22 -2.18 -2.91
N HIS A 22 13.06 -2.32 -3.95
CA HIS A 22 14.44 -2.79 -3.81
C HIS A 22 15.44 -1.93 -4.58
N VAL A 23 16.55 -1.58 -3.94
CA VAL A 23 17.70 -0.97 -4.63
C VAL A 23 18.60 -2.08 -5.20
N PHE A 24 18.65 -2.15 -6.53
CA PHE A 24 19.59 -3.02 -7.26
C PHE A 24 20.48 -2.16 -8.16
N GLY A 25 21.78 -2.12 -7.84
CA GLY A 25 22.74 -1.28 -8.55
C GLY A 25 22.47 0.21 -8.33
N ASP A 26 22.26 0.95 -9.41
CA ASP A 26 22.04 2.40 -9.41
C ASP A 26 20.55 2.79 -9.50
N ARG A 27 19.63 1.83 -9.34
CA ARG A 27 18.19 2.05 -9.45
C ARG A 27 17.44 1.42 -8.28
N VAL A 28 16.32 2.06 -7.94
CA VAL A 28 15.26 1.45 -7.14
C VAL A 28 14.22 0.85 -8.09
N TYR A 29 13.74 -0.34 -7.77
CA TYR A 29 12.67 -1.07 -8.46
C TYR A 29 11.49 -1.21 -7.52
N LEU A 30 10.27 -1.03 -8.02
CA LEU A 30 9.03 -1.30 -7.30
C LEU A 30 8.39 -2.55 -7.89
N TYR A 31 8.40 -3.64 -7.12
CA TYR A 31 7.64 -4.84 -7.41
C TYR A 31 6.31 -4.75 -6.68
N GLY A 32 5.24 -5.20 -7.30
CA GLY A 32 3.94 -5.16 -6.68
C GLY A 32 2.92 -5.93 -7.49
N SER A 33 1.76 -6.11 -6.89
CA SER A 33 0.57 -6.55 -7.61
C SER A 33 0.21 -5.56 -8.71
N HIS A 34 -0.66 -5.97 -9.64
CA HIS A 34 -1.14 -5.09 -10.70
C HIS A 34 -2.67 -5.11 -10.76
N ASP A 35 -3.27 -4.13 -10.11
CA ASP A 35 -4.72 -3.90 -10.14
C ASP A 35 -5.10 -3.28 -11.49
N LYS A 36 -6.33 -3.55 -11.94
CA LYS A 36 -6.94 -2.80 -13.05
C LYS A 36 -7.56 -1.52 -12.49
N GLU A 37 -7.32 -0.36 -13.12
CA GLU A 37 -7.99 0.90 -12.77
C GLU A 37 -9.52 0.70 -12.78
N GLY A 38 -10.19 0.92 -11.65
CA GLY A 38 -11.62 0.64 -11.48
C GLY A 38 -12.00 -0.85 -11.56
N GLY A 39 -11.09 -1.75 -11.18
CA GLY A 39 -11.27 -3.20 -11.21
C GLY A 39 -12.37 -3.72 -10.27
N GLU A 40 -12.77 -4.97 -10.51
CA GLU A 40 -13.81 -5.64 -9.71
C GLU A 40 -13.26 -6.64 -8.68
N THR A 41 -11.94 -6.82 -8.68
CA THR A 41 -11.21 -7.70 -7.77
C THR A 41 -9.72 -7.36 -7.78
N PHE A 42 -8.95 -7.86 -6.82
CA PHE A 42 -7.52 -7.60 -6.70
C PHE A 42 -6.72 -8.19 -7.87
N CYS A 43 -5.64 -7.50 -8.24
CA CYS A 43 -4.51 -8.05 -9.01
C CYS A 43 -4.89 -8.71 -10.34
N MET A 44 -5.76 -8.04 -11.10
CA MET A 44 -6.34 -8.54 -12.35
C MET A 44 -5.36 -8.62 -13.52
N LEU A 45 -4.20 -7.96 -13.43
CA LEU A 45 -3.27 -7.78 -14.53
C LEU A 45 -1.94 -8.52 -14.30
N ASP A 46 -1.18 -8.67 -15.37
CA ASP A 46 0.16 -9.25 -15.35
C ASP A 46 1.13 -8.37 -14.55
N TYR A 47 2.14 -8.93 -13.88
CA TYR A 47 3.09 -8.11 -13.13
C TYR A 47 3.87 -7.18 -14.03
N THR A 48 3.85 -5.91 -13.65
CA THR A 48 4.68 -4.85 -14.23
C THR A 48 5.63 -4.34 -13.16
N THR A 49 6.77 -3.79 -13.57
CA THR A 49 7.73 -3.18 -12.65
C THR A 49 8.02 -1.77 -13.10
N TYR A 50 8.09 -0.87 -12.13
CA TYR A 50 8.58 0.49 -12.34
C TYR A 50 9.94 0.65 -11.67
N SER A 51 10.82 1.47 -12.25
CA SER A 51 12.11 1.77 -11.63
C SER A 51 12.52 3.23 -11.82
N ALA A 52 13.32 3.75 -10.90
CA ALA A 52 13.90 5.09 -10.98
C ALA A 52 15.41 5.06 -10.62
N PRO A 53 16.24 5.96 -11.17
CA PRO A 53 17.59 6.16 -10.66
C PRO A 53 17.56 6.53 -9.17
N VAL A 54 18.43 5.95 -8.35
CA VAL A 54 18.50 6.28 -6.90
C VAL A 54 18.81 7.77 -6.64
N THR A 55 19.43 8.44 -7.62
CA THR A 55 19.76 9.87 -7.56
C THR A 55 18.65 10.79 -8.10
N ASP A 56 17.59 10.24 -8.69
CA ASP A 56 16.49 11.02 -9.26
C ASP A 56 15.15 10.26 -9.21
N LEU A 57 14.52 10.23 -8.04
CA LEU A 57 13.21 9.61 -7.82
C LEU A 57 12.03 10.31 -8.51
N SER A 58 12.30 11.35 -9.31
CA SER A 58 11.29 11.89 -10.22
C SER A 58 11.20 11.08 -11.51
N ASP A 59 12.24 10.34 -11.90
CA ASP A 59 12.35 9.70 -13.22
C ASP A 59 11.99 8.20 -13.22
N TRP A 60 10.78 7.91 -12.72
CA TRP A 60 10.21 6.57 -12.81
C TRP A 60 9.84 6.20 -14.24
N ARG A 61 10.21 5.00 -14.66
CA ARG A 61 9.82 4.41 -15.95
C ARG A 61 9.22 3.02 -15.73
N CYS A 62 8.27 2.67 -16.60
CA CYS A 62 7.77 1.30 -16.70
C CYS A 62 8.84 0.44 -17.40
N GLU A 63 9.26 -0.64 -16.76
CA GLU A 63 10.14 -1.67 -17.34
C GLU A 63 9.37 -2.67 -18.21
N GLY A 64 8.04 -2.55 -18.25
CA GLY A 64 7.13 -3.40 -18.99
C GLY A 64 6.62 -4.58 -18.15
N THR A 65 5.90 -5.48 -18.81
CA THR A 65 5.42 -6.72 -18.19
C THR A 65 6.59 -7.64 -17.90
N ILE A 66 6.92 -7.80 -16.63
CA ILE A 66 8.03 -8.64 -16.16
C ILE A 66 7.60 -10.09 -15.97
N TYR A 67 6.38 -10.27 -15.45
CA TYR A 67 5.65 -11.47 -14.99
C TYR A 67 4.39 -11.77 -15.79
N ARG A 68 4.09 -12.96 -16.32
CA ARG A 68 2.73 -13.23 -16.85
C ARG A 68 2.06 -14.37 -16.11
N ALA A 69 0.77 -14.21 -15.80
CA ALA A 69 0.00 -15.23 -15.09
C ALA A 69 -0.03 -16.56 -15.84
N ASP A 70 -0.06 -16.52 -17.18
CA ASP A 70 -0.08 -17.70 -18.05
C ASP A 70 1.20 -18.55 -18.04
N GLN A 71 2.26 -18.09 -17.38
CA GLN A 71 3.48 -18.86 -17.18
C GLN A 71 3.40 -19.81 -15.97
N ASP A 72 2.49 -19.56 -15.02
CA ASP A 72 2.32 -20.41 -13.84
C ASP A 72 1.40 -21.61 -14.18
N PRO A 73 1.78 -22.86 -13.83
CA PRO A 73 0.95 -24.04 -14.08
C PRO A 73 -0.43 -24.02 -13.41
N ALA A 74 -0.65 -23.19 -12.39
CA ALA A 74 -1.95 -22.98 -11.78
C ALA A 74 -2.89 -22.13 -12.65
N TYR A 75 -2.42 -21.45 -13.70
CA TYR A 75 -3.28 -20.69 -14.60
C TYR A 75 -3.89 -21.57 -15.71
N PRO A 76 -5.17 -21.42 -16.09
CA PRO A 76 -6.21 -20.55 -15.54
C PRO A 76 -7.19 -21.32 -14.62
N THR A 77 -6.71 -21.86 -13.50
CA THR A 77 -7.60 -22.46 -12.49
C THR A 77 -8.41 -21.36 -11.77
N ASP A 78 -9.07 -21.71 -10.67
CA ASP A 78 -9.68 -20.74 -9.76
C ASP A 78 -8.66 -19.76 -9.16
N ARG A 79 -7.37 -20.11 -9.16
CA ARG A 79 -6.24 -19.24 -8.80
C ARG A 79 -5.57 -18.66 -10.03
N LYS A 80 -5.96 -17.44 -10.41
CA LYS A 80 -5.47 -16.78 -11.63
C LYS A 80 -5.04 -15.33 -11.44
N PHE A 81 -5.22 -14.78 -10.25
CA PHE A 81 -4.73 -13.46 -9.89
C PHE A 81 -3.38 -13.59 -9.21
N MET A 82 -2.44 -12.69 -9.49
CA MET A 82 -1.07 -12.79 -8.98
C MET A 82 -0.89 -11.76 -7.86
N TYR A 83 -0.78 -12.22 -6.62
CA TYR A 83 -0.77 -11.34 -5.44
C TYR A 83 0.64 -11.13 -4.91
N ALA A 84 0.90 -9.89 -4.46
CA ALA A 84 1.97 -9.46 -3.58
C ALA A 84 3.33 -10.13 -3.85
N PRO A 85 3.97 -9.81 -4.99
CA PRO A 85 5.28 -10.35 -5.29
C PRO A 85 6.38 -9.64 -4.49
N ASP A 86 7.44 -10.37 -4.17
CA ASP A 86 8.71 -9.81 -3.72
C ASP A 86 9.88 -10.43 -4.50
N VAL A 87 10.97 -9.69 -4.66
CA VAL A 87 12.18 -10.08 -5.39
C VAL A 87 13.40 -10.07 -4.49
N VAL A 88 14.20 -11.12 -4.62
CA VAL A 88 15.54 -11.19 -4.01
C VAL A 88 16.61 -11.49 -5.06
N GLN A 89 17.80 -10.94 -4.88
CA GLN A 89 18.98 -11.39 -5.62
C GLN A 89 19.57 -12.63 -4.92
N GLY A 90 19.59 -13.76 -5.63
CA GLY A 90 20.17 -15.01 -5.13
C GLY A 90 21.70 -14.97 -5.09
N ASN A 91 22.29 -15.99 -4.47
CA ASN A 91 23.74 -16.11 -4.28
C ASN A 91 24.52 -16.27 -5.60
N ASP A 92 23.82 -16.68 -6.67
CA ASP A 92 24.36 -16.79 -8.02
C ASP A 92 24.25 -15.48 -8.83
N GLY A 93 23.71 -14.42 -8.23
CA GLY A 93 23.54 -13.11 -8.84
C GLY A 93 22.27 -12.94 -9.68
N ARG A 94 21.45 -13.99 -9.86
CA ARG A 94 20.14 -13.92 -10.53
C ARG A 94 19.07 -13.39 -9.59
N PHE A 95 17.95 -12.96 -10.16
CA PHE A 95 16.81 -12.38 -9.45
C PHE A 95 15.65 -13.37 -9.40
N TYR A 96 15.06 -13.52 -8.21
CA TYR A 96 14.01 -14.49 -7.94
C TYR A 96 12.79 -13.78 -7.41
N LEU A 97 11.68 -13.92 -8.14
CA LEU A 97 10.37 -13.36 -7.84
C LEU A 97 9.54 -14.42 -7.11
N TYR A 98 9.22 -14.18 -5.85
CA TYR A 98 8.31 -15.00 -5.04
C TYR A 98 6.91 -14.38 -5.08
N TYR A 99 5.89 -15.18 -5.29
CA TYR A 99 4.52 -14.69 -5.41
C TYR A 99 3.48 -15.78 -5.08
N CYS A 100 2.22 -15.37 -4.86
CA CYS A 100 1.12 -16.30 -4.65
C CYS A 100 0.04 -16.16 -5.74
N MET A 101 -0.45 -17.30 -6.25
CA MET A 101 -1.61 -17.34 -7.12
C MET A 101 -2.89 -17.37 -6.28
N SER A 102 -3.82 -16.46 -6.56
CA SER A 102 -5.01 -16.22 -5.76
C SER A 102 -6.30 -16.21 -6.58
N GLY A 103 -7.41 -16.39 -5.88
CA GLY A 103 -8.75 -16.39 -6.44
C GLY A 103 -9.49 -15.07 -6.25
N ARG A 104 -10.69 -14.97 -6.83
CA ARG A 104 -11.45 -13.71 -6.89
C ARG A 104 -11.75 -13.21 -5.48
N ALA A 105 -11.44 -11.95 -5.22
CA ALA A 105 -11.65 -11.28 -3.94
C ALA A 105 -10.95 -12.02 -2.79
N GLY A 106 -9.77 -12.61 -3.07
CA GLY A 106 -9.03 -13.42 -2.10
C GLY A 106 -9.66 -14.79 -1.76
N PHE A 107 -10.85 -15.10 -2.28
CA PHE A 107 -11.47 -16.42 -2.08
C PHE A 107 -10.81 -17.46 -2.98
N GLY A 108 -10.29 -18.53 -2.37
CA GLY A 108 -9.58 -19.59 -3.08
C GLY A 108 -8.07 -19.36 -3.26
N GLY A 109 -7.50 -18.31 -2.62
CA GLY A 109 -6.07 -17.97 -2.73
C GLY A 109 -5.15 -18.51 -1.66
N TYR A 110 -5.67 -19.16 -0.62
CA TYR A 110 -4.88 -19.56 0.55
C TYR A 110 -4.41 -21.01 0.57
N ASN A 111 -4.62 -21.75 -0.52
CA ASN A 111 -4.39 -23.20 -0.59
C ASN A 111 -3.26 -23.58 -1.57
N GLY A 112 -2.53 -22.60 -2.10
CA GLY A 112 -1.38 -22.81 -2.98
C GLY A 112 -0.05 -22.66 -2.26
N PRO A 113 1.03 -23.24 -2.80
CA PRO A 113 2.37 -22.91 -2.35
C PRO A 113 2.76 -21.50 -2.84
N ILE A 114 3.86 -20.98 -2.29
CA ILE A 114 4.53 -19.79 -2.83
C ILE A 114 5.22 -20.21 -4.14
N SER A 115 4.84 -19.59 -5.25
CA SER A 115 5.47 -19.81 -6.57
C SER A 115 6.72 -18.96 -6.72
N VAL A 116 7.63 -19.39 -7.61
CA VAL A 116 8.92 -18.73 -7.86
C VAL A 116 9.16 -18.60 -9.36
N ALA A 117 9.61 -17.42 -9.79
CA ALA A 117 10.12 -17.16 -11.12
C ALA A 117 11.53 -16.56 -11.07
N VAL A 118 12.33 -16.71 -12.13
CA VAL A 118 13.74 -16.30 -12.17
C VAL A 118 14.06 -15.43 -13.38
N SER A 119 14.98 -14.47 -13.22
CA SER A 119 15.54 -13.65 -14.29
C SER A 119 17.02 -13.33 -14.06
N ASP A 120 17.76 -13.06 -15.14
CA ASP A 120 19.13 -12.52 -15.07
C ASP A 120 19.13 -10.99 -14.85
N SER A 121 17.96 -10.36 -14.79
CA SER A 121 17.78 -8.91 -14.68
C SER A 121 16.71 -8.57 -13.63
N PRO A 122 16.90 -7.53 -12.81
CA PRO A 122 15.87 -7.08 -11.88
C PRO A 122 14.63 -6.53 -12.61
N ALA A 123 14.78 -6.13 -13.88
CA ALA A 123 13.69 -5.67 -14.74
C ALA A 123 13.02 -6.81 -15.53
N GLY A 124 13.32 -8.07 -15.22
CA GLY A 124 12.82 -9.21 -15.98
C GLY A 124 13.36 -9.27 -17.43
N PRO A 125 12.67 -10.01 -18.33
CA PRO A 125 11.49 -10.82 -18.02
C PRO A 125 11.84 -11.99 -17.09
N PHE A 126 10.93 -12.33 -16.18
CA PHE A 126 11.04 -13.52 -15.35
C PHE A 126 10.42 -14.72 -16.05
N ARG A 127 10.92 -15.91 -15.71
CA ARG A 127 10.42 -17.20 -16.18
C ARG A 127 10.06 -18.08 -15.00
N TYR A 128 8.93 -18.77 -15.09
CA TYR A 128 8.51 -19.71 -14.07
C TYR A 128 9.64 -20.70 -13.76
N LEU A 129 9.98 -20.81 -12.47
CA LEU A 129 11.04 -21.69 -11.98
C LEU A 129 10.43 -22.91 -11.27
N GLY A 130 9.40 -22.68 -10.44
CA GLY A 130 8.80 -23.72 -9.62
C GLY A 130 7.94 -23.14 -8.50
N PHE A 131 7.84 -23.87 -7.40
CA PHE A 131 7.21 -23.44 -6.17
C PHE A 131 8.04 -23.89 -4.98
N VAL A 132 7.91 -23.23 -3.83
CA VAL A 132 8.61 -23.60 -2.60
C VAL A 132 8.14 -24.96 -2.12
N HIS A 133 9.08 -25.88 -1.89
CA HIS A 133 8.78 -27.28 -1.59
C HIS A 133 9.72 -27.90 -0.55
N TYR A 134 9.28 -29.00 0.06
CA TYR A 134 10.10 -29.83 0.93
C TYR A 134 11.15 -30.63 0.13
N PRO A 135 12.20 -31.17 0.78
CA PRO A 135 13.23 -31.98 0.09
C PRO A 135 12.69 -33.21 -0.66
N ASP A 136 11.49 -33.70 -0.31
CA ASP A 136 10.82 -34.80 -1.02
C ASP A 136 10.02 -34.33 -2.26
N GLY A 137 10.03 -33.03 -2.55
CA GLY A 137 9.33 -32.39 -3.66
C GLY A 137 7.86 -32.05 -3.37
N SER A 138 7.35 -32.35 -2.17
CA SER A 138 5.98 -31.98 -1.79
C SER A 138 5.87 -30.46 -1.57
N PRO A 139 4.76 -29.81 -1.99
CA PRO A 139 4.59 -28.37 -1.80
C PRO A 139 4.68 -27.96 -0.33
N MET A 140 5.38 -26.86 -0.05
CA MET A 140 5.39 -26.29 1.29
C MET A 140 4.04 -25.62 1.55
N LEU A 141 3.20 -26.28 2.35
CA LEU A 141 1.88 -25.78 2.73
C LEU A 141 1.74 -25.62 4.25
N ASN A 142 2.83 -25.68 5.04
CA ASN A 142 2.73 -25.39 6.47
C ASN A 142 2.35 -23.91 6.68
N TYR A 143 1.46 -23.68 7.65
CA TYR A 143 0.78 -22.39 7.85
C TYR A 143 -0.01 -21.96 6.58
N ILE A 144 -0.27 -20.67 6.40
CA ILE A 144 -0.93 -20.12 5.20
C ILE A 144 0.10 -19.42 4.31
N CYS A 145 0.34 -19.96 3.12
CA CYS A 145 1.25 -19.37 2.13
C CYS A 145 0.58 -18.16 1.45
N PHE A 146 0.92 -16.96 1.90
CA PHE A 146 0.34 -15.71 1.41
C PHE A 146 1.32 -14.56 1.63
N ASP A 147 1.30 -13.56 0.74
CA ASP A 147 2.09 -12.33 0.79
C ASP A 147 3.56 -12.55 1.18
N PRO A 148 4.38 -13.17 0.31
CA PRO A 148 5.78 -13.43 0.60
C PRO A 148 6.60 -12.13 0.65
N GLY A 149 7.40 -11.98 1.69
CA GLY A 149 8.55 -11.05 1.77
C GLY A 149 9.86 -11.83 1.87
N VAL A 150 10.89 -11.44 1.14
CA VAL A 150 12.13 -12.20 0.98
C VAL A 150 13.37 -11.34 1.24
N ILE A 151 14.38 -11.95 1.84
CA ILE A 151 15.68 -11.32 2.07
C ILE A 151 16.82 -12.29 1.76
N ASN A 152 17.89 -11.76 1.18
CA ASN A 152 19.20 -12.39 1.19
C ASN A 152 20.00 -11.82 2.37
N ASP A 153 20.08 -12.59 3.44
CA ASP A 153 20.78 -12.22 4.66
C ASP A 153 22.16 -12.90 4.68
N ASP A 154 23.15 -12.21 4.09
CA ASP A 154 24.55 -12.67 4.02
C ASP A 154 24.70 -14.08 3.45
N GLY A 155 23.93 -14.40 2.40
CA GLY A 155 23.91 -15.70 1.74
C GLY A 155 22.78 -16.63 2.19
N THR A 156 22.08 -16.29 3.28
CA THR A 156 20.90 -17.04 3.72
C THR A 156 19.65 -16.44 3.09
N ILE A 157 19.00 -17.20 2.21
CA ILE A 157 17.73 -16.80 1.62
C ILE A 157 16.60 -17.19 2.57
N ARG A 158 15.81 -16.19 2.96
CA ARG A 158 14.71 -16.36 3.90
C ARG A 158 13.44 -15.72 3.37
N ILE A 159 12.36 -16.47 3.50
CA ILE A 159 11.01 -16.06 3.12
C ILE A 159 10.21 -15.85 4.39
N TYR A 160 9.48 -14.76 4.45
CA TYR A 160 8.47 -14.42 5.45
C TYR A 160 7.12 -14.44 4.75
N TYR A 161 6.12 -15.02 5.38
CA TYR A 161 4.82 -15.20 4.73
C TYR A 161 3.74 -15.43 5.78
N GLY A 162 2.47 -15.26 5.41
CA GLY A 162 1.36 -15.54 6.30
C GLY A 162 0.16 -14.67 6.03
N THR A 163 -0.96 -15.09 6.60
CA THR A 163 -2.14 -14.24 6.79
C THR A 163 -2.81 -14.60 8.11
N TRP A 164 -3.78 -13.80 8.54
CA TRP A 164 -4.44 -13.95 9.82
C TRP A 164 -5.91 -13.52 9.78
N SER A 165 -6.73 -13.99 10.72
CA SER A 165 -8.14 -13.59 10.83
C SER A 165 -8.66 -13.65 12.27
N ASP A 166 -9.83 -13.04 12.48
CA ASP A 166 -10.47 -12.79 13.79
C ASP A 166 -10.60 -14.02 14.69
N GLU A 167 -10.66 -15.22 14.10
CA GLU A 167 -10.72 -16.47 14.84
C GLU A 167 -9.53 -16.65 15.81
N ALA A 168 -8.39 -15.99 15.57
CA ALA A 168 -7.26 -15.99 16.49
C ALA A 168 -7.36 -14.97 17.65
N LEU A 169 -8.40 -14.14 17.71
CA LEU A 169 -8.75 -13.37 18.92
C LEU A 169 -9.53 -14.21 19.94
N ASP A 170 -10.05 -15.36 19.51
CA ASP A 170 -10.92 -16.19 20.31
C ASP A 170 -10.11 -17.13 21.20
N LYS A 171 -10.02 -16.80 22.48
CA LYS A 171 -9.30 -17.61 23.48
C LYS A 171 -9.90 -19.01 23.68
N ASP A 172 -11.14 -19.24 23.24
CA ASP A 172 -11.83 -20.53 23.31
C ASP A 172 -12.00 -21.16 21.92
N PHE A 173 -11.25 -20.69 20.91
CA PHE A 173 -11.30 -21.16 19.52
C PHE A 173 -11.34 -22.69 19.38
N PRO A 174 -10.52 -23.50 20.11
CA PRO A 174 -10.55 -24.96 19.98
C PRO A 174 -11.90 -25.62 20.34
N ASN A 175 -12.77 -24.92 21.07
CA ASN A 175 -14.11 -25.39 21.45
C ASN A 175 -15.23 -24.83 20.56
N HIS A 176 -14.91 -23.95 19.60
CA HIS A 176 -15.89 -23.30 18.74
C HIS A 176 -15.95 -23.93 17.33
N GLU A 177 -16.76 -24.98 17.20
CA GLU A 177 -16.86 -25.77 15.97
C GLU A 177 -17.15 -24.94 14.71
N LYS A 178 -18.02 -23.93 14.79
CA LYS A 178 -18.32 -23.06 13.64
C LYS A 178 -17.10 -22.25 13.18
N ALA A 179 -16.29 -21.75 14.11
CA ALA A 179 -15.06 -21.01 13.80
C ALA A 179 -14.02 -21.95 13.18
N ILE A 180 -13.87 -23.16 13.73
CA ILE A 180 -12.98 -24.19 13.17
C ILE A 180 -13.39 -24.53 11.73
N GLN A 181 -14.68 -24.76 11.47
CA GLN A 181 -15.17 -25.02 10.11
C GLN A 181 -14.94 -23.84 9.16
N ALA A 182 -15.08 -22.59 9.63
CA ALA A 182 -14.78 -21.41 8.84
C ALA A 182 -13.30 -21.32 8.44
N VAL A 183 -12.38 -21.56 9.39
CA VAL A 183 -10.93 -21.61 9.13
C VAL A 183 -10.58 -22.75 8.16
N MET A 184 -11.14 -23.95 8.38
CA MET A 184 -10.96 -25.09 7.48
C MET A 184 -11.40 -24.77 6.05
N GLN A 185 -12.57 -24.16 5.89
CA GLN A 185 -13.11 -23.80 4.57
C GLN A 185 -12.32 -22.66 3.91
N ARG A 186 -11.96 -21.62 4.66
CA ARG A 186 -11.22 -20.44 4.13
C ARG A 186 -9.82 -20.80 3.69
N TYR A 187 -9.11 -21.58 4.50
CA TYR A 187 -7.69 -21.87 4.32
C TYR A 187 -7.40 -23.28 3.80
N HIS A 188 -8.44 -24.07 3.51
CA HIS A 188 -8.33 -25.44 3.03
C HIS A 188 -7.45 -26.34 3.92
N LYS A 189 -7.55 -26.13 5.24
CA LYS A 189 -6.84 -26.91 6.25
C LYS A 189 -7.74 -28.03 6.76
N SER A 190 -7.13 -29.19 7.01
CA SER A 190 -7.80 -30.24 7.78
C SER A 190 -8.02 -29.77 9.22
N ARG A 191 -9.00 -30.38 9.88
CA ARG A 191 -9.24 -30.13 11.30
C ARG A 191 -8.00 -30.34 12.16
N ASN A 192 -7.22 -31.39 11.85
CA ASN A 192 -6.02 -31.71 12.60
C ASN A 192 -4.96 -30.61 12.44
N GLU A 193 -4.75 -30.08 11.23
CA GLU A 193 -3.86 -28.93 11.03
C GLU A 193 -4.33 -27.72 11.86
N VAL A 194 -5.62 -27.38 11.78
CA VAL A 194 -6.17 -26.22 12.52
C VAL A 194 -5.98 -26.34 14.04
N LEU A 195 -6.12 -27.53 14.61
CA LEU A 195 -6.09 -27.74 16.06
C LEU A 195 -4.72 -28.11 16.65
N GLN A 196 -3.82 -28.66 15.83
CA GLN A 196 -2.54 -29.21 16.31
C GLN A 196 -1.32 -28.40 15.86
N THR A 197 -1.48 -27.43 14.95
CA THR A 197 -0.38 -26.52 14.61
C THR A 197 -0.02 -25.71 15.85
N GLU A 198 1.27 -25.70 16.20
CA GLU A 198 1.77 -24.91 17.32
C GLU A 198 1.46 -23.42 17.11
N GLY A 199 0.77 -22.81 18.08
CA GLY A 199 0.16 -21.51 17.89
C GLY A 199 -1.11 -21.65 17.05
N SER A 200 -1.01 -21.35 15.74
CA SER A 200 -2.14 -21.38 14.82
C SER A 200 -1.65 -21.74 13.42
N VAL A 201 -2.54 -22.17 12.53
CA VAL A 201 -2.22 -22.22 11.08
C VAL A 201 -2.03 -20.82 10.49
N MET A 202 -2.51 -19.79 11.17
CA MET A 202 -2.47 -18.37 10.79
C MET A 202 -1.36 -17.61 11.52
N GLY A 203 -0.96 -16.47 10.97
CA GLY A 203 0.07 -15.59 11.52
C GLY A 203 1.33 -15.56 10.66
N PRO A 204 2.24 -14.62 10.92
CA PRO A 204 3.44 -14.48 10.11
C PRO A 204 4.46 -15.54 10.50
N CYS A 205 5.03 -16.15 9.48
CA CYS A 205 5.95 -17.26 9.58
C CYS A 205 7.21 -16.96 8.79
N THR A 206 8.26 -17.73 9.04
CA THR A 206 9.48 -17.69 8.24
C THR A 206 10.01 -19.08 7.94
N VAL A 207 10.69 -19.21 6.79
CA VAL A 207 11.40 -20.40 6.33
C VAL A 207 12.64 -20.00 5.55
N THR A 208 13.71 -20.80 5.58
CA THR A 208 14.87 -20.64 4.68
C THR A 208 14.77 -21.59 3.50
N VAL A 209 15.32 -21.17 2.35
CA VAL A 209 15.47 -22.01 1.16
C VAL A 209 16.94 -22.17 0.78
N GLY A 210 17.26 -23.22 0.02
CA GLY A 210 18.61 -23.47 -0.50
C GLY A 210 18.94 -22.58 -1.69
N ASP A 211 20.17 -22.74 -2.23
CA ASP A 211 20.64 -22.00 -3.41
C ASP A 211 19.85 -22.29 -4.70
N ASP A 212 19.02 -23.33 -4.71
CA ASP A 212 18.06 -23.59 -5.79
C ASP A 212 16.84 -22.65 -5.74
N MET A 213 16.71 -21.88 -4.65
CA MET A 213 15.63 -20.91 -4.37
C MET A 213 14.24 -21.54 -4.24
N LEU A 214 14.15 -22.86 -4.15
CA LEU A 214 12.90 -23.62 -4.09
C LEU A 214 12.80 -24.54 -2.87
N THR A 215 13.89 -25.24 -2.53
CA THR A 215 13.87 -26.29 -1.51
C THR A 215 14.03 -25.67 -0.13
N VAL A 216 13.07 -25.91 0.77
CA VAL A 216 13.18 -25.45 2.17
C VAL A 216 14.32 -26.16 2.89
N THR A 217 15.06 -25.40 3.69
CA THR A 217 16.21 -25.87 4.47
C THR A 217 16.01 -25.73 5.99
N SER A 218 14.89 -25.14 6.40
CA SER A 218 14.46 -25.06 7.80
C SER A 218 12.99 -25.47 7.94
N GLU A 219 12.59 -25.88 9.13
CA GLU A 219 11.16 -25.98 9.47
C GLU A 219 10.53 -24.59 9.55
N PRO A 220 9.39 -24.35 8.87
CA PRO A 220 8.65 -23.10 9.03
C PRO A 220 8.25 -22.85 10.49
N ARG A 221 8.23 -21.58 10.91
CA ARG A 221 7.85 -21.19 12.29
C ARG A 221 7.28 -19.79 12.35
N HIS A 222 6.46 -19.53 13.37
CA HIS A 222 6.00 -18.17 13.70
C HIS A 222 7.14 -17.25 14.14
N ILE A 223 7.08 -15.99 13.70
CA ILE A 223 8.02 -14.94 14.11
C ILE A 223 7.44 -13.97 15.15
N ILE A 224 6.11 -13.84 15.19
CA ILE A 224 5.35 -13.17 16.25
C ILE A 224 4.24 -14.12 16.75
N PRO A 225 3.68 -13.90 17.96
CA PRO A 225 2.56 -14.70 18.44
C PRO A 225 1.32 -14.58 17.54
N ALA A 226 0.78 -15.71 17.09
CA ALA A 226 -0.51 -15.73 16.39
C ALA A 226 -1.68 -15.32 17.30
N TYR A 227 -1.60 -15.61 18.60
CA TYR A 227 -2.52 -15.11 19.62
C TYR A 227 -1.91 -13.88 20.29
N THR A 228 -2.46 -12.70 20.01
CA THR A 228 -1.81 -11.42 20.36
C THR A 228 -2.28 -10.81 21.68
N ILE A 229 -3.37 -11.32 22.28
CA ILE A 229 -3.93 -10.75 23.52
C ILE A 229 -2.92 -10.87 24.67
N GLY A 230 -2.62 -9.76 25.33
CA GLY A 230 -1.63 -9.64 26.39
C GLY A 230 -0.18 -9.50 25.89
N THR A 231 0.02 -9.36 24.58
CA THR A 231 1.34 -9.14 23.96
C THR A 231 1.47 -7.70 23.47
N SER A 232 2.67 -7.29 23.02
CA SER A 232 2.89 -5.98 22.39
C SER A 232 2.11 -5.78 21.08
N PHE A 233 1.51 -6.83 20.54
CA PHE A 233 0.79 -6.83 19.26
C PHE A 233 -0.74 -6.74 19.42
N GLU A 234 -1.28 -6.68 20.64
CA GLU A 234 -2.72 -6.76 20.90
C GLU A 234 -3.53 -5.69 20.15
N GLU A 235 -3.03 -4.45 20.10
CA GLU A 235 -3.69 -3.32 19.43
C GLU A 235 -3.47 -3.32 17.91
N HIS A 236 -2.41 -3.98 17.45
CA HIS A 236 -1.99 -4.03 16.05
C HIS A 236 -1.60 -5.46 15.62
N PRO A 237 -2.54 -6.44 15.68
CA PRO A 237 -2.25 -7.82 15.31
C PRO A 237 -1.82 -7.90 13.85
N PHE A 238 -0.96 -8.86 13.50
CA PHE A 238 -0.63 -9.11 12.09
C PHE A 238 -1.88 -9.50 11.31
N PHE A 239 -1.99 -9.02 10.07
CA PHE A 239 -3.00 -9.46 9.11
C PHE A 239 -2.36 -10.08 7.87
N GLU A 240 -1.48 -9.35 7.18
CA GLU A 240 -0.84 -9.76 5.93
C GLU A 240 0.38 -8.87 5.61
N ALA A 241 0.82 -8.86 4.34
CA ALA A 241 1.89 -7.98 3.84
C ALA A 241 3.26 -8.18 4.52
N SER A 242 3.72 -9.43 4.60
CA SER A 242 5.00 -9.73 5.22
C SER A 242 6.14 -9.05 4.45
N SER A 243 6.90 -8.19 5.11
CA SER A 243 8.11 -7.59 4.52
C SER A 243 9.20 -7.44 5.57
N ILE A 244 10.46 -7.59 5.18
CA ILE A 244 11.59 -7.67 6.10
C ILE A 244 12.77 -6.83 5.62
N ARG A 245 13.44 -6.16 6.57
CA ARG A 245 14.73 -5.49 6.34
C ARG A 245 15.70 -5.81 7.47
N LYS A 246 17.00 -5.87 7.15
CA LYS A 246 18.08 -5.91 8.15
C LYS A 246 18.79 -4.56 8.16
N ILE A 247 18.69 -3.83 9.26
CA ILE A 247 19.19 -2.46 9.40
C ILE A 247 20.08 -2.40 10.63
N GLY A 248 21.37 -2.11 10.45
CA GLY A 248 22.31 -2.03 11.56
C GLY A 248 22.42 -3.31 12.39
N GLY A 249 22.16 -4.49 11.79
CA GLY A 249 22.16 -5.79 12.47
C GLY A 249 20.84 -6.19 13.13
N LYS A 250 19.84 -5.31 13.14
CA LYS A 250 18.49 -5.58 13.65
C LYS A 250 17.53 -5.87 12.50
N TYR A 251 16.62 -6.80 12.70
CA TYR A 251 15.56 -7.14 11.76
C TYR A 251 14.35 -6.27 12.01
N TYR A 252 13.80 -5.70 10.95
CA TYR A 252 12.60 -4.89 10.91
C TYR A 252 11.57 -5.63 10.06
N PHE A 253 10.56 -6.20 10.72
CA PHE A 253 9.45 -6.86 10.06
C PHE A 253 8.30 -5.86 9.90
N ILE A 254 8.05 -5.44 8.67
CA ILE A 254 6.97 -4.55 8.28
C ILE A 254 5.77 -5.42 7.90
N TYR A 255 4.58 -4.99 8.30
CA TYR A 255 3.35 -5.73 8.01
C TYR A 255 2.13 -4.82 8.03
N SER A 256 1.05 -5.28 7.39
CA SER A 256 -0.27 -4.69 7.49
C SER A 256 -1.01 -5.29 8.68
N SER A 257 -1.51 -4.46 9.58
CA SER A 257 -2.20 -4.93 10.78
C SER A 257 -3.65 -5.32 10.49
N TRP A 258 -4.28 -6.02 11.42
CA TRP A 258 -5.70 -6.36 11.37
C TRP A 258 -6.63 -5.15 11.36
N GLN A 259 -6.13 -3.97 11.77
CA GLN A 259 -6.86 -2.72 11.58
C GLN A 259 -7.07 -2.37 10.10
N ASN A 260 -6.33 -3.04 9.19
CA ASN A 260 -6.56 -3.03 7.75
C ASN A 260 -6.53 -1.60 7.18
N HIS A 261 -5.66 -0.74 7.70
CA HIS A 261 -5.46 0.62 7.19
C HIS A 261 -4.06 1.17 7.43
N GLU A 262 -3.17 0.41 8.05
CA GLU A 262 -1.85 0.87 8.48
C GLU A 262 -0.73 -0.13 8.19
N LEU A 263 0.47 0.40 7.93
CA LEU A 263 1.70 -0.38 7.95
C LEU A 263 2.39 -0.18 9.28
N CYS A 264 2.60 -1.28 9.97
CA CYS A 264 3.30 -1.36 11.24
C CYS A 264 4.69 -1.97 11.06
N TYR A 265 5.50 -1.91 12.11
CA TYR A 265 6.73 -2.70 12.17
C TYR A 265 6.94 -3.35 13.53
N ALA A 266 7.69 -4.42 13.52
CA ALA A 266 8.26 -5.07 14.69
C ALA A 266 9.76 -5.23 14.50
N THR A 267 10.51 -5.30 15.60
CA THR A 267 11.96 -5.51 15.53
C THR A 267 12.45 -6.67 16.36
N SER A 268 13.53 -7.31 15.89
CA SER A 268 14.24 -8.38 16.60
C SER A 268 15.73 -8.31 16.31
N ASP A 269 16.55 -8.82 17.23
CA ASP A 269 17.97 -9.08 16.97
C ASP A 269 18.20 -10.44 16.27
N LEU A 270 17.12 -11.20 16.08
CA LEU A 270 17.13 -12.52 15.47
C LEU A 270 16.19 -12.55 14.27
N PRO A 271 16.53 -13.26 13.18
CA PRO A 271 15.72 -13.24 11.97
C PRO A 271 14.37 -13.96 12.13
N ASP A 272 14.25 -14.88 13.08
CA ASP A 272 13.19 -15.90 13.06
C ASP A 272 12.37 -15.99 14.36
N ARG A 273 12.55 -15.08 15.31
CA ARG A 273 11.86 -15.07 16.61
C ARG A 273 12.06 -13.75 17.35
N ASP A 274 11.40 -13.62 18.51
CA ASP A 274 11.58 -12.55 19.50
C ASP A 274 11.33 -11.14 18.95
N PHE A 275 10.45 -11.02 17.95
CA PHE A 275 10.00 -9.73 17.44
C PHE A 275 9.13 -9.01 18.45
N VAL A 276 9.38 -7.72 18.62
CA VAL A 276 8.62 -6.81 19.49
C VAL A 276 8.04 -5.69 18.64
N PHE A 277 6.75 -5.40 18.84
CA PHE A 277 6.06 -4.32 18.13
C PHE A 277 6.77 -2.98 18.34
N GLY A 278 7.00 -2.25 17.24
CA GLY A 278 7.69 -0.97 17.23
C GLY A 278 6.79 0.24 16.99
N GLY A 279 5.62 0.06 16.36
CA GLY A 279 4.66 1.13 16.07
C GLY A 279 4.11 1.11 14.64
N THR A 280 3.23 2.07 14.37
CA THR A 280 2.70 2.35 13.03
C THR A 280 3.62 3.32 12.29
N ILE A 281 4.03 2.97 11.08
CA ILE A 281 4.87 3.81 10.21
C ILE A 281 4.00 4.80 9.42
N VAL A 282 2.94 4.31 8.79
CA VAL A 282 2.01 5.12 7.96
C VAL A 282 0.62 4.50 8.01
N SER A 283 -0.41 5.33 7.95
CA SER A 283 -1.80 4.89 8.05
C SER A 283 -2.70 5.67 7.11
N ASN A 284 -3.45 4.97 6.27
CA ASN A 284 -4.43 5.57 5.38
C ASN A 284 -5.43 6.41 6.20
N GLY A 285 -5.72 7.62 5.71
CA GLY A 285 -6.55 8.57 6.43
C GLY A 285 -5.87 9.24 7.64
N ASP A 286 -4.55 9.10 7.80
CA ASP A 286 -3.76 9.65 8.91
C ASP A 286 -4.26 9.16 10.30
N VAL A 287 -4.86 7.97 10.40
CA VAL A 287 -5.31 7.40 11.68
C VAL A 287 -4.11 7.19 12.60
N GLY A 288 -4.20 7.61 13.87
CA GLY A 288 -3.10 7.60 14.84
C GLY A 288 -2.18 8.83 14.77
N TYR A 289 -1.99 9.44 13.60
CA TYR A 289 -1.08 10.57 13.43
C TYR A 289 -1.57 11.80 14.20
N HIS A 290 -0.74 12.31 15.12
CA HIS A 290 -1.11 13.31 16.14
C HIS A 290 -2.41 12.97 16.89
N GLY A 291 -2.63 11.68 17.20
CA GLY A 291 -3.78 11.21 17.95
C GLY A 291 -5.10 11.19 17.17
N ARG A 292 -5.06 11.16 15.83
CA ARG A 292 -6.28 11.03 15.03
C ARG A 292 -7.04 9.77 15.38
N SER A 293 -8.31 9.91 15.73
CA SER A 293 -9.17 8.75 15.91
C SER A 293 -9.68 8.24 14.57
N GLU A 294 -10.04 6.96 14.52
CA GLU A 294 -10.59 6.33 13.31
C GLU A 294 -11.80 7.06 12.71
N LYS A 295 -12.72 7.56 13.55
CA LYS A 295 -13.91 8.28 13.09
C LYS A 295 -13.57 9.60 12.36
N ASP A 296 -12.38 10.15 12.59
CA ASP A 296 -11.92 11.42 12.03
C ASP A 296 -10.97 11.21 10.83
N ARG A 297 -10.92 10.00 10.28
CA ARG A 297 -10.04 9.64 9.16
C ARG A 297 -10.22 10.57 7.95
N LEU A 298 -9.10 10.90 7.33
CA LEU A 298 -9.01 11.90 6.25
C LEU A 298 -9.10 11.30 4.84
N ASN A 299 -9.36 10.00 4.73
CA ASN A 299 -9.62 9.27 3.48
C ASN A 299 -10.48 8.04 3.78
N MET A 300 -10.99 7.40 2.72
CA MET A 300 -11.39 6.00 2.81
C MET A 300 -10.21 5.17 3.32
N THR A 301 -10.51 4.24 4.21
CA THR A 301 -9.54 3.28 4.73
C THR A 301 -9.95 1.87 4.33
N GLY A 302 -8.96 1.00 4.26
CA GLY A 302 -9.06 -0.39 3.84
C GLY A 302 -7.67 -0.89 3.54
N THR A 303 -7.59 -2.01 2.82
CA THR A 303 -6.34 -2.75 2.61
C THR A 303 -5.15 -1.83 2.34
N THR A 304 -4.03 -2.15 3.00
CA THR A 304 -2.74 -1.49 2.81
C THR A 304 -1.65 -2.55 2.83
N HIS A 305 -0.59 -2.31 2.07
CA HIS A 305 0.54 -3.22 1.90
C HIS A 305 1.71 -2.40 1.39
N GLY A 306 2.90 -2.68 1.89
CA GLY A 306 4.15 -2.16 1.37
C GLY A 306 5.28 -2.42 2.36
N SER A 307 6.32 -1.60 2.27
CA SER A 307 7.61 -1.88 2.90
C SER A 307 8.44 -0.60 3.04
N ILE A 308 9.70 -0.71 3.45
CA ILE A 308 10.63 0.41 3.58
C ILE A 308 11.92 0.17 2.77
N GLU A 309 12.51 1.22 2.21
CA GLU A 309 13.79 1.12 1.50
C GLU A 309 14.64 2.37 1.69
N CYS A 310 15.96 2.17 1.78
CA CYS A 310 16.95 3.23 1.84
C CYS A 310 17.44 3.57 0.44
N ILE A 311 17.03 4.73 -0.06
CA ILE A 311 17.36 5.18 -1.40
C ILE A 311 18.29 6.37 -1.28
N ASN A 312 19.54 6.19 -1.70
CA ASN A 312 20.57 7.23 -1.68
C ASN A 312 20.71 7.90 -0.29
N GLY A 313 20.66 7.09 0.77
CA GLY A 313 20.83 7.52 2.17
C GLY A 313 19.57 8.06 2.87
N GLN A 314 18.44 8.14 2.18
CA GLN A 314 17.14 8.51 2.76
C GLN A 314 16.23 7.28 2.81
N TRP A 315 15.67 7.00 3.99
CA TRP A 315 14.66 5.95 4.13
C TRP A 315 13.28 6.45 3.70
N TYR A 316 12.52 5.58 3.04
CA TYR A 316 11.14 5.82 2.65
C TYR A 316 10.27 4.64 3.08
N VAL A 317 9.02 4.92 3.43
CA VAL A 317 7.96 3.90 3.46
C VAL A 317 7.21 3.96 2.14
N PHE A 318 6.95 2.80 1.56
CA PHE A 318 6.11 2.60 0.39
C PHE A 318 4.83 1.91 0.84
N TYR A 319 3.70 2.36 0.32
CA TYR A 319 2.36 1.86 0.68
C TYR A 319 1.42 2.12 -0.50
N HIS A 320 0.14 1.77 -0.34
CA HIS A 320 -0.86 2.14 -1.32
C HIS A 320 -2.08 2.82 -0.69
N ARG A 321 -2.75 3.65 -1.50
CA ARG A 321 -4.03 4.25 -1.17
C ARG A 321 -5.15 3.66 -2.02
N LEU A 322 -6.38 3.74 -1.52
CA LEU A 322 -7.58 3.25 -2.20
C LEU A 322 -8.18 4.33 -3.11
N THR A 323 -8.71 3.91 -4.26
CA THR A 323 -9.42 4.78 -5.22
C THR A 323 -10.70 4.09 -5.70
N HIS A 324 -11.54 4.77 -6.48
CA HIS A 324 -12.75 4.19 -7.09
C HIS A 324 -13.74 3.59 -6.07
N LYS A 325 -13.70 4.06 -4.81
CA LYS A 325 -14.54 3.55 -3.72
C LYS A 325 -14.38 2.03 -3.54
N SER A 326 -13.17 1.53 -3.67
CA SER A 326 -12.89 0.10 -3.73
C SER A 326 -11.54 -0.27 -3.13
N ASP A 327 -11.47 -1.46 -2.54
CA ASP A 327 -10.21 -2.16 -2.22
C ASP A 327 -9.46 -2.68 -3.47
N TYR A 328 -10.06 -2.66 -4.66
CA TYR A 328 -9.53 -3.33 -5.86
C TYR A 328 -8.87 -2.39 -6.88
N SER A 329 -8.71 -1.12 -6.53
CA SER A 329 -8.05 -0.12 -7.38
C SER A 329 -7.14 0.72 -6.51
N ARG A 330 -5.90 0.30 -6.38
CA ARG A 330 -4.97 0.82 -5.37
C ARG A 330 -3.73 1.41 -6.01
N GLN A 331 -3.33 2.61 -5.57
CA GLN A 331 -2.25 3.39 -6.18
C GLN A 331 -1.04 3.48 -5.25
N ALA A 332 0.16 3.32 -5.81
CA ALA A 332 1.43 3.39 -5.09
C ALA A 332 1.72 4.81 -4.57
N CYS A 333 2.00 4.89 -3.27
CA CYS A 333 2.41 6.09 -2.56
C CYS A 333 3.69 5.80 -1.76
N ALA A 334 4.42 6.85 -1.41
CA ALA A 334 5.57 6.71 -0.51
C ALA A 334 5.78 7.99 0.29
N GLU A 335 6.35 7.89 1.49
CA GLU A 335 6.71 9.04 2.33
C GLU A 335 8.13 8.87 2.89
N PRO A 336 8.90 9.96 3.08
CA PRO A 336 10.18 9.87 3.76
C PRO A 336 9.98 9.50 5.23
N ILE A 337 10.79 8.58 5.74
CA ILE A 337 10.81 8.18 7.15
C ILE A 337 12.18 8.44 7.76
N THR A 338 12.24 8.52 9.08
CA THR A 338 13.50 8.56 9.82
C THR A 338 13.52 7.39 10.80
N ILE A 339 14.57 6.59 10.72
CA ILE A 339 14.88 5.60 11.75
C ILE A 339 15.71 6.30 12.82
N LEU A 340 15.15 6.45 14.01
CA LEU A 340 15.78 7.13 15.12
C LEU A 340 16.97 6.32 15.68
N PRO A 341 17.88 6.94 16.46
CA PRO A 341 19.05 6.24 16.99
C PRO A 341 18.74 5.02 17.88
N ASP A 342 17.55 4.97 18.50
CA ASP A 342 17.06 3.81 19.26
C ASP A 342 16.44 2.72 18.38
N GLY A 343 16.41 2.94 17.07
CA GLY A 343 15.83 2.06 16.07
C GLY A 343 14.33 2.29 15.82
N SER A 344 13.67 3.20 16.53
CA SER A 344 12.24 3.45 16.35
C SER A 344 11.94 4.27 15.09
N ILE A 345 10.77 4.06 14.52
CA ILE A 345 10.25 4.77 13.35
C ILE A 345 8.98 5.51 13.77
N PRO A 346 9.00 6.85 13.86
CA PRO A 346 7.79 7.63 14.13
C PRO A 346 6.79 7.49 12.99
N GLN A 347 5.49 7.50 13.32
CA GLN A 347 4.45 7.56 12.31
C GLN A 347 4.61 8.85 11.49
N VAL A 348 4.60 8.71 10.16
CA VAL A 348 4.67 9.83 9.22
C VAL A 348 3.29 10.20 8.69
N GLU A 349 3.19 11.47 8.29
CA GLU A 349 2.01 12.04 7.65
C GLU A 349 1.89 11.60 6.19
N ILE A 350 0.67 11.36 5.71
CA ILE A 350 0.41 11.22 4.28
C ILE A 350 0.40 12.59 3.61
N THR A 351 1.21 12.75 2.57
CA THR A 351 1.42 14.02 1.85
C THR A 351 1.17 13.86 0.35
N SER A 352 0.93 14.99 -0.33
CA SER A 352 0.96 15.06 -1.79
C SER A 352 2.39 15.06 -2.33
N CYS A 353 3.40 15.33 -1.50
CA CYS A 353 4.80 15.41 -1.93
C CYS A 353 5.42 14.04 -2.21
N GLY A 354 5.15 13.06 -1.36
CA GLY A 354 5.78 11.75 -1.39
C GLY A 354 7.28 11.77 -1.68
N LEU A 355 7.69 11.17 -2.80
CA LEU A 355 9.10 11.06 -3.20
C LEU A 355 9.76 12.37 -3.66
N ASN A 356 9.09 13.52 -3.60
CA ASN A 356 9.61 14.80 -4.11
C ASN A 356 10.77 15.36 -3.27
N GLY A 357 10.95 14.90 -2.04
CA GLY A 357 12.02 15.32 -1.12
C GLY A 357 11.93 16.76 -0.61
N LYS A 358 10.92 17.51 -1.05
CA LYS A 358 10.62 18.90 -0.65
C LYS A 358 9.16 19.24 -0.99
N PRO A 359 8.62 20.38 -0.50
CA PRO A 359 7.30 20.85 -0.93
C PRO A 359 7.18 20.99 -2.46
N LEU A 360 5.98 20.80 -2.97
CA LEU A 360 5.64 21.08 -4.37
C LEU A 360 5.79 22.59 -4.65
N HIS A 361 6.01 23.01 -5.89
CA HIS A 361 6.06 24.43 -6.20
C HIS A 361 4.68 25.08 -5.99
N GLY A 362 4.60 26.22 -5.32
CA GLY A 362 3.37 27.00 -5.13
C GLY A 362 2.85 27.69 -6.39
N THR A 363 3.24 27.21 -7.57
CA THR A 363 2.82 27.63 -8.91
C THR A 363 2.77 26.40 -9.80
N GLY A 364 1.91 26.40 -10.81
CA GLY A 364 1.74 25.32 -11.77
C GLY A 364 0.33 24.73 -11.77
N THR A 365 0.16 23.67 -12.57
CA THR A 365 -1.06 22.90 -12.67
C THR A 365 -0.82 21.50 -12.14
N TYR A 366 -1.69 21.03 -11.26
CA TYR A 366 -1.59 19.74 -10.59
C TYR A 366 -2.87 18.93 -10.81
N PRO A 367 -2.78 17.62 -11.07
CA PRO A 367 -3.97 16.76 -11.05
C PRO A 367 -4.64 16.82 -9.68
N ALA A 368 -5.95 17.01 -9.64
CA ALA A 368 -6.68 17.08 -8.37
C ALA A 368 -6.53 15.81 -7.53
N VAL A 369 -6.36 14.66 -8.20
CA VAL A 369 -6.18 13.35 -7.56
C VAL A 369 -4.90 13.25 -6.72
N ILE A 370 -3.97 14.21 -6.76
CA ILE A 370 -2.83 14.25 -5.82
C ILE A 370 -3.23 14.69 -4.41
N ALA A 371 -4.50 15.05 -4.19
CA ALA A 371 -5.03 15.32 -2.86
C ALA A 371 -4.69 14.14 -1.94
N CYS A 372 -3.95 14.44 -0.87
CA CYS A 372 -3.53 13.47 0.12
C CYS A 372 -4.61 13.27 1.19
N ASN A 373 -5.58 14.20 1.29
CA ASN A 373 -6.77 14.07 2.11
C ASN A 373 -8.03 14.31 1.26
N ILE A 374 -8.98 13.38 1.31
CA ILE A 374 -10.28 13.45 0.63
C ILE A 374 -11.33 12.98 1.63
N THR A 375 -12.07 13.91 2.23
CA THR A 375 -13.01 13.57 3.30
C THR A 375 -14.22 14.48 3.35
N ASN A 376 -15.37 13.93 3.70
CA ASN A 376 -16.58 14.66 4.10
C ASN A 376 -16.83 14.53 5.63
N GLY A 377 -15.83 14.10 6.40
CA GLY A 377 -15.92 13.80 7.82
C GLY A 377 -16.54 12.43 8.16
N HIS A 378 -16.97 11.65 7.17
CA HIS A 378 -17.67 10.37 7.36
C HIS A 378 -17.13 9.29 6.40
N MET A 379 -15.81 9.20 6.26
CA MET A 379 -15.20 8.30 5.29
C MET A 379 -15.28 6.84 5.74
N PRO A 380 -15.57 5.91 4.81
CA PRO A 380 -15.75 4.51 5.16
C PRO A 380 -14.43 3.80 5.49
N HIS A 381 -14.56 2.71 6.24
CA HIS A 381 -13.53 1.69 6.40
C HIS A 381 -14.04 0.40 5.76
N GLY A 382 -13.22 -0.23 4.93
CA GLY A 382 -13.57 -1.39 4.12
C GLY A 382 -12.56 -2.50 4.16
N SER A 383 -13.02 -3.69 3.83
CA SER A 383 -12.17 -4.83 3.51
C SER A 383 -12.88 -5.61 2.41
N ASN A 384 -12.18 -5.82 1.30
CA ASN A 384 -12.67 -6.63 0.18
C ASN A 384 -14.04 -6.14 -0.37
N LYS A 385 -14.18 -4.82 -0.56
CA LYS A 385 -15.48 -4.20 -0.88
C LYS A 385 -15.39 -3.17 -2.02
N ILE A 386 -16.49 -3.05 -2.77
CA ILE A 386 -16.81 -1.89 -3.62
C ILE A 386 -18.03 -1.19 -3.00
N TYR A 387 -17.94 0.12 -2.78
CA TYR A 387 -19.03 0.87 -2.16
C TYR A 387 -19.98 1.46 -3.20
N THR A 388 -21.27 1.35 -2.90
CA THR A 388 -22.34 2.00 -3.65
C THR A 388 -22.75 3.34 -3.04
N ASP A 389 -22.58 3.51 -1.73
CA ASP A 389 -22.93 4.74 -1.01
C ASP A 389 -22.07 5.92 -1.48
N SER A 390 -22.63 7.13 -1.51
CA SER A 390 -21.92 8.29 -2.04
C SER A 390 -20.91 8.89 -1.05
N PHE A 391 -19.69 9.14 -1.52
CA PHE A 391 -18.63 9.85 -0.79
C PHE A 391 -17.52 10.32 -1.75
N PRO A 392 -16.80 11.40 -1.42
CA PRO A 392 -15.79 11.97 -2.30
C PRO A 392 -14.62 10.99 -2.47
N ASN A 393 -14.17 10.80 -3.72
CA ASN A 393 -13.13 9.83 -4.04
C ASN A 393 -12.40 10.17 -5.34
N ALA A 394 -11.15 9.72 -5.46
CA ALA A 394 -10.44 9.73 -6.73
C ALA A 394 -10.99 8.63 -7.65
N THR A 395 -11.35 8.99 -8.88
CA THR A 395 -11.97 8.12 -9.88
C THR A 395 -11.61 8.57 -11.30
N HIS A 396 -12.14 7.88 -12.32
CA HIS A 396 -11.91 8.22 -13.72
C HIS A 396 -13.17 8.13 -14.59
N CYS A 397 -13.10 8.76 -15.76
CA CYS A 397 -14.04 8.56 -16.86
C CYS A 397 -13.29 8.78 -18.18
N GLY A 398 -13.13 7.72 -18.99
CA GLY A 398 -12.24 7.76 -20.15
C GLY A 398 -10.81 8.08 -19.70
N GLU A 399 -10.20 9.09 -20.31
CA GLU A 399 -8.84 9.53 -19.94
C GLU A 399 -8.79 10.52 -18.77
N ASP A 400 -9.94 11.01 -18.31
CA ASP A 400 -10.00 11.99 -17.23
C ASP A 400 -9.92 11.29 -15.87
N ARG A 401 -8.95 11.70 -15.05
CA ARG A 401 -8.81 11.27 -13.65
C ARG A 401 -9.09 12.48 -12.75
N PHE A 402 -10.02 12.34 -11.83
CA PHE A 402 -10.56 13.47 -11.07
C PHE A 402 -11.04 13.00 -9.68
N ILE A 403 -11.29 13.97 -8.79
CA ILE A 403 -12.02 13.70 -7.54
C ILE A 403 -13.49 13.99 -7.80
N GLY A 404 -14.33 12.97 -7.67
CA GLY A 404 -15.79 13.06 -7.87
C GLY A 404 -16.55 13.06 -6.55
N GLU A 405 -17.88 13.17 -6.63
CA GLU A 405 -18.77 13.10 -5.46
C GLU A 405 -18.45 14.14 -4.38
N ILE A 406 -17.97 15.32 -4.81
CA ILE A 406 -17.67 16.45 -3.93
C ILE A 406 -19.00 17.16 -3.64
N GLN A 407 -19.46 17.05 -2.40
CA GLN A 407 -20.69 17.68 -1.89
C GLN A 407 -20.38 18.60 -0.71
N ASP A 408 -21.38 19.37 -0.24
CA ASP A 408 -21.19 20.33 0.85
C ASP A 408 -20.49 19.67 2.04
N GLY A 409 -19.46 20.32 2.58
CA GLY A 409 -18.66 19.73 3.67
C GLY A 409 -17.44 18.94 3.23
N THR A 410 -17.32 18.59 1.96
CA THR A 410 -16.13 17.90 1.44
C THR A 410 -14.90 18.79 1.55
N MET A 411 -13.81 18.23 2.08
CA MET A 411 -12.47 18.80 2.14
C MET A 411 -11.52 18.01 1.24
N LEU A 412 -10.80 18.73 0.38
CA LEU A 412 -9.64 18.23 -0.36
C LEU A 412 -8.37 18.86 0.21
N GLY A 413 -7.46 18.06 0.74
CA GLY A 413 -6.19 18.51 1.32
C GLY A 413 -5.00 18.19 0.42
N TYR A 414 -4.11 19.17 0.26
CA TYR A 414 -2.87 19.08 -0.51
C TYR A 414 -1.70 19.55 0.36
N LYS A 415 -0.73 18.66 0.59
CA LYS A 415 0.38 18.90 1.53
C LYS A 415 1.71 18.55 0.86
N TYR A 416 2.67 19.45 0.70
CA TYR A 416 2.71 20.89 0.93
C TYR A 416 3.20 21.61 -0.33
N PHE A 417 2.97 22.92 -0.40
CA PHE A 417 3.50 23.79 -1.46
C PHE A 417 4.47 24.83 -0.89
N ALA A 418 5.54 25.12 -1.61
CA ALA A 418 6.45 26.24 -1.36
C ALA A 418 6.02 27.44 -2.21
N PHE A 419 5.35 28.40 -1.59
CA PHE A 419 4.88 29.64 -2.21
C PHE A 419 5.98 30.70 -2.25
N SER A 420 6.07 31.36 -3.39
CA SER A 420 6.96 32.51 -3.62
C SER A 420 6.27 33.45 -4.62
N GLY A 421 5.42 34.33 -4.11
CA GLY A 421 4.76 35.36 -4.91
C GLY A 421 3.51 34.93 -5.68
N ALA A 422 2.97 33.72 -5.45
CA ALA A 422 1.70 33.30 -6.04
C ALA A 422 0.56 34.26 -5.64
N LYS A 423 -0.32 34.56 -6.58
CA LYS A 423 -1.43 35.52 -6.48
C LYS A 423 -2.76 34.96 -6.93
N GLU A 424 -2.81 33.77 -7.50
CA GLU A 424 -4.05 33.16 -7.98
C GLU A 424 -4.09 31.66 -7.71
N ILE A 425 -5.29 31.18 -7.41
CA ILE A 425 -5.60 29.76 -7.31
C ILE A 425 -6.86 29.46 -8.12
N GLY A 426 -6.96 28.27 -8.70
CA GLY A 426 -8.15 27.86 -9.42
C GLY A 426 -8.35 26.36 -9.45
N VAL A 427 -9.50 25.94 -9.96
CA VAL A 427 -9.82 24.54 -10.20
C VAL A 427 -10.41 24.36 -11.60
N GLN A 428 -10.09 23.22 -12.23
CA GLN A 428 -10.86 22.71 -13.36
C GLN A 428 -11.92 21.75 -12.83
N TYR A 429 -13.19 22.08 -13.03
CA TYR A 429 -14.31 21.37 -12.44
C TYR A 429 -15.45 21.16 -13.43
N ARG A 430 -16.40 20.30 -13.06
CA ARG A 430 -17.70 20.13 -13.71
C ARG A 430 -18.72 19.64 -12.67
N GLY A 431 -20.00 19.64 -13.01
CA GLY A 431 -21.06 19.06 -12.20
C GLY A 431 -22.26 19.98 -12.03
N SER A 432 -23.18 19.57 -11.17
CA SER A 432 -24.37 20.34 -10.80
C SER A 432 -24.11 21.36 -9.69
N CYS A 433 -22.86 21.45 -9.22
CA CYS A 433 -22.44 22.30 -8.12
C CYS A 433 -22.80 23.78 -8.32
N ASN A 434 -23.28 24.41 -7.26
CA ASN A 434 -23.51 25.84 -7.18
C ASN A 434 -23.05 26.35 -5.81
N GLY A 435 -21.99 27.15 -5.78
CA GLY A 435 -21.38 27.59 -4.53
C GLY A 435 -19.94 28.02 -4.71
N LYS A 436 -19.06 27.57 -3.82
CA LYS A 436 -17.63 27.91 -3.86
C LYS A 436 -16.77 26.84 -3.21
N PHE A 437 -15.51 26.80 -3.61
CA PHE A 437 -14.44 26.20 -2.80
C PHE A 437 -13.81 27.29 -1.92
N VAL A 438 -13.96 27.15 -0.60
CA VAL A 438 -13.27 27.97 0.39
C VAL A 438 -11.90 27.36 0.63
N VAL A 439 -10.85 28.11 0.32
CA VAL A 439 -9.45 27.65 0.41
C VAL A 439 -8.83 28.15 1.69
N SER A 440 -8.21 27.26 2.45
CA SER A 440 -7.52 27.56 3.69
C SER A 440 -6.12 26.98 3.71
N ASP A 441 -5.17 27.65 4.35
CA ASP A 441 -3.81 27.13 4.56
C ASP A 441 -3.65 26.37 5.91
N ASN A 442 -4.76 26.14 6.61
CA ASN A 442 -4.80 25.31 7.81
C ASN A 442 -6.04 24.41 7.85
N MET A 443 -5.89 23.22 8.43
CA MET A 443 -6.90 22.15 8.32
C MET A 443 -8.22 22.48 9.03
N ASP A 444 -8.21 23.37 10.03
CA ASP A 444 -9.44 23.78 10.73
C ASP A 444 -10.28 24.79 9.94
N GLY A 445 -9.81 25.22 8.76
CA GLY A 445 -10.52 26.11 7.86
C GLY A 445 -10.66 27.55 8.36
N LYS A 446 -9.92 27.95 9.40
CA LYS A 446 -10.06 29.30 9.99
C LYS A 446 -9.26 30.36 9.25
N ASN A 447 -8.13 30.02 8.63
CA ASN A 447 -7.33 30.98 7.86
C ASN A 447 -7.65 30.85 6.38
N ILE A 448 -8.62 31.63 5.90
CA ILE A 448 -9.09 31.60 4.52
C ILE A 448 -8.15 32.43 3.64
N VAL A 449 -7.62 31.81 2.58
CA VAL A 449 -6.65 32.42 1.65
C VAL A 449 -7.24 32.65 0.25
N ALA A 450 -8.36 32.02 -0.11
CA ALA A 450 -9.11 32.29 -1.33
C ALA A 450 -10.54 31.74 -1.27
N GLU A 451 -11.40 32.20 -2.18
CA GLU A 451 -12.73 31.64 -2.41
C GLU A 451 -12.98 31.52 -3.91
N ILE A 452 -13.02 30.28 -4.43
CA ILE A 452 -13.18 30.01 -5.87
C ILE A 452 -14.67 29.76 -6.15
N PRO A 453 -15.38 30.67 -6.85
CA PRO A 453 -16.79 30.48 -7.15
C PRO A 453 -16.98 29.36 -8.17
N VAL A 454 -18.02 28.55 -8.01
CA VAL A 454 -18.40 27.51 -8.96
C VAL A 454 -19.89 27.54 -9.22
N ALA A 455 -20.27 27.25 -10.47
CA ALA A 455 -21.65 27.23 -10.94
C ALA A 455 -21.84 25.98 -11.81
N PRO A 456 -23.09 25.55 -12.06
CA PRO A 456 -23.32 24.32 -12.81
C PRO A 456 -22.64 24.35 -14.18
N ALA A 457 -21.93 23.27 -14.51
CA ALA A 457 -21.17 23.15 -15.75
C ALA A 457 -21.12 21.70 -16.21
N ASP A 458 -21.61 21.42 -17.43
CA ASP A 458 -21.59 20.07 -18.00
C ASP A 458 -20.19 19.66 -18.49
N ALA A 459 -19.43 20.63 -19.01
CA ALA A 459 -18.06 20.45 -19.49
C ALA A 459 -17.03 20.87 -18.44
N TRP A 460 -15.83 20.30 -18.51
CA TRP A 460 -14.69 20.75 -17.71
C TRP A 460 -14.44 22.25 -17.93
N THR A 461 -14.64 23.03 -16.88
CA THR A 461 -14.58 24.49 -16.88
C THR A 461 -13.61 24.94 -15.80
N GLU A 462 -12.90 26.01 -16.08
CA GLU A 462 -11.95 26.60 -15.14
C GLU A 462 -12.63 27.71 -14.32
N SER A 463 -12.35 27.75 -13.02
CA SER A 463 -12.64 28.90 -12.17
C SER A 463 -11.43 29.26 -11.33
N ARG A 464 -11.19 30.56 -11.16
CA ARG A 464 -10.02 31.14 -10.50
C ARG A 464 -10.43 32.22 -9.51
N ALA A 465 -9.59 32.45 -8.51
CA ALA A 465 -9.76 33.50 -7.53
C ALA A 465 -8.39 34.05 -7.07
N PRO A 466 -8.34 35.31 -6.60
CA PRO A 466 -7.15 35.84 -5.94
C PRO A 466 -6.73 34.97 -4.75
N LEU A 467 -5.43 34.69 -4.67
CA LEU A 467 -4.80 33.94 -3.58
C LEU A 467 -4.06 34.92 -2.67
N HIS A 468 -4.46 34.92 -1.40
CA HIS A 468 -3.88 35.72 -0.32
C HIS A 468 -3.09 34.84 0.64
N ILE A 469 -1.94 34.35 0.17
CA ILE A 469 -1.04 33.50 0.96
C ILE A 469 0.33 34.17 1.12
N SER A 470 0.98 33.95 2.27
CA SER A 470 2.36 34.38 2.48
C SER A 470 3.35 33.48 1.72
N ASP A 471 4.53 34.02 1.44
CA ASP A 471 5.65 33.21 0.97
C ASP A 471 6.09 32.23 2.07
N GLY A 472 6.41 31.00 1.69
CA GLY A 472 6.74 29.94 2.63
C GLY A 472 6.11 28.59 2.26
N THR A 473 6.22 27.63 3.17
CA THR A 473 5.64 26.30 2.98
C THR A 473 4.26 26.25 3.61
N HIS A 474 3.23 26.03 2.80
CA HIS A 474 1.85 25.97 3.25
C HIS A 474 1.13 24.74 2.66
N PRO A 475 0.27 24.06 3.42
CA PRO A 475 -0.71 23.16 2.85
C PRO A 475 -1.86 23.97 2.23
N LEU A 476 -2.69 23.35 1.42
CA LEU A 476 -3.95 23.92 0.96
C LEU A 476 -5.09 22.94 1.24
N TYR A 477 -6.16 23.44 1.84
CA TYR A 477 -7.40 22.71 2.12
C TYR A 477 -8.54 23.41 1.40
N LEU A 478 -9.18 22.72 0.47
CA LEU A 478 -10.32 23.21 -0.30
C LEU A 478 -11.61 22.63 0.29
N PHE A 479 -12.43 23.47 0.90
CA PHE A 479 -13.73 23.09 1.43
C PHE A 479 -14.83 23.48 0.46
N TYR A 480 -15.56 22.51 -0.08
CA TYR A 480 -16.74 22.83 -0.88
C TYR A 480 -17.89 23.30 0.02
N ARG A 481 -18.46 24.45 -0.34
CA ARG A 481 -19.61 25.10 0.31
C ARG A 481 -20.65 25.44 -0.73
N GLY A 482 -21.77 24.75 -0.74
CA GLY A 482 -22.83 24.97 -1.73
C GLY A 482 -23.73 23.76 -1.96
N ASP A 483 -24.61 23.88 -2.96
CA ASP A 483 -25.56 22.83 -3.33
C ASP A 483 -25.03 22.00 -4.49
N GLY A 484 -25.56 20.78 -4.67
CA GLY A 484 -25.19 19.91 -5.78
C GLY A 484 -23.82 19.23 -5.62
N GLU A 485 -23.35 18.63 -6.70
CA GLU A 485 -22.12 17.83 -6.71
C GLU A 485 -21.11 18.39 -7.71
N ALA A 486 -19.85 18.47 -7.28
CA ALA A 486 -18.72 18.81 -8.12
C ALA A 486 -17.85 17.57 -8.40
N ALA A 487 -17.18 17.62 -9.55
CA ALA A 487 -15.98 16.86 -9.82
C ALA A 487 -14.85 17.84 -10.12
N VAL A 488 -13.64 17.60 -9.59
CA VAL A 488 -12.47 18.46 -9.79
C VAL A 488 -11.34 17.65 -10.41
N LYS A 489 -10.81 18.11 -11.54
CA LYS A 489 -9.78 17.45 -12.34
C LYS A 489 -8.39 18.04 -12.14
N GLU A 490 -8.28 19.36 -12.06
CA GLU A 490 -7.00 20.06 -11.90
C GLU A 490 -7.09 21.16 -10.83
N LEU A 491 -5.96 21.39 -10.15
CA LEU A 491 -5.68 22.52 -9.28
C LEU A 491 -4.65 23.43 -9.96
N TYR A 492 -4.94 24.74 -10.03
CA TYR A 492 -4.06 25.75 -10.59
C TYR A 492 -3.52 26.66 -9.50
N LEU A 493 -2.23 26.99 -9.57
CA LEU A 493 -1.56 27.98 -8.74
C LEU A 493 -0.73 28.89 -9.64
N ALA A 494 -0.85 30.22 -9.51
CA ALA A 494 -0.11 31.18 -10.34
C ALA A 494 0.37 32.39 -9.57
#